data_AF-A0A315QWQ0-F1
#
_entry.id   AF-A0A315QWQ0-F1
#
_cell.length_a   1.000
_cell.length_b   1.000
_cell.length_c   1.000
_cell.angle_alpha   90.00
_cell.angle_beta   90.00
_cell.angle_gamma   90.00
#
_symmetry.space_group_name_H-M   'P 1'
#
loop_
_entity.id
_entity.type
_entity.pdbx_description
1 polymer ?
#
loop_
_entity_poly.entity_id
_entity_poly.type
_entity_poly.pdbx_seq_one_letter_code
_entity_poly.pdbx_strand_id
1 'polypeptide(L)' 'VGKRAEITQALINFLENNLELPIIIQDERLTTSQAKNILLEADVSREGRKKVIDKMAAALILQSYLDQQ' A
#
# COMPACT_ATOMS: atom_id res chain seq x y z
N VAL A 1 -18.43 7.84 6.14
CA VAL A 1 -17.28 6.91 6.20
C VAL A 1 -17.74 5.57 5.62
N GLY A 2 -16.98 4.94 4.73
CA GLY A 2 -17.38 3.67 4.12
C GLY A 2 -16.97 2.46 4.96
N LYS A 3 -17.63 1.32 4.79
CA LYS A 3 -17.39 0.06 5.55
C LYS A 3 -15.91 -0.34 5.63
N ARG A 4 -15.12 -0.11 4.56
CA ARG A 4 -13.68 -0.39 4.57
C ARG A 4 -12.90 0.54 5.50
N ALA A 5 -13.23 1.83 5.53
CA ALA A 5 -12.57 2.79 6.40
C ALA A 5 -12.85 2.48 7.88
N GLU A 6 -14.05 2.01 8.22
CA GLU A 6 -14.39 1.56 9.58
C GLU A 6 -13.54 0.35 10.01
N ILE A 7 -13.37 -0.64 9.12
CA ILE A 7 -12.52 -1.81 9.37
C ILE A 7 -11.06 -1.39 9.57
N THR A 8 -10.55 -0.49 8.72
CA THR A 8 -9.19 0.04 8.85
C THR A 8 -8.99 0.78 10.17
N GLN A 9 -9.98 1.58 10.61
CA GLN A 9 -9.90 2.27 11.89
C GLN A 9 -9.88 1.30 13.07
N ALA A 10 -10.70 0.25 13.04
CA ALA A 10 -10.68 -0.78 14.07
C ALA A 10 -9.32 -1.50 14.14
N LEU A 11 -8.69 -1.75 13.00
CA LEU A 11 -7.34 -2.33 12.94
C LEU A 11 -6.28 -1.39 13.52
N ILE A 12 -6.33 -0.09 13.19
CA ILE A 12 -5.41 0.92 13.75
C ILE A 12 -5.52 0.93 15.27
N ASN A 13 -6.74 1.03 15.81
CA ASN A 13 -6.97 1.04 17.24
C ASN A 13 -6.46 -0.25 17.89
N PHE A 14 -6.64 -1.41 17.25
CA PHE A 14 -6.07 -2.66 17.73
C PHE A 14 -4.54 -2.62 17.78
N LEU A 15 -3.88 -2.12 16.73
CA LEU A 15 -2.42 -2.03 16.67
C LEU A 15 -1.87 -1.07 17.73
N GLU A 16 -2.47 0.12 17.89
CA GLU A 16 -2.09 1.10 18.91
C GLU A 16 -2.16 0.56 20.34
N ASN A 17 -3.13 -0.31 20.63
CA ASN A 17 -3.30 -0.92 21.95
C ASN A 17 -2.34 -2.10 22.21
N ASN A 18 -1.73 -2.66 21.17
CA ASN A 18 -0.90 -3.87 21.30
C ASN A 18 0.59 -3.64 20.96
N LEU A 19 0.92 -2.51 20.34
CA LEU A 19 2.28 -2.17 19.92
C LEU A 19 2.70 -0.84 20.54
N GLU A 20 3.90 -0.81 21.11
CA GLU A 20 4.55 0.44 21.56
C GLU A 20 5.30 1.13 20.40
N LEU A 21 4.77 1.03 19.18
CA LEU A 21 5.37 1.59 17.97
C LEU A 21 4.46 2.69 17.40
N PRO A 22 5.03 3.78 16.86
CA PRO A 22 4.23 4.83 16.22
C PRO A 22 3.50 4.27 15.00
N ILE A 23 2.17 4.39 15.01
CA ILE A 23 1.32 4.03 13.87
C ILE A 23 1.11 5.25 13.00
N ILE A 24 1.51 5.16 11.73
CA ILE A 24 1.36 6.24 10.76
C ILE A 24 0.35 5.82 9.71
N ILE A 25 -0.67 6.64 9.50
CA ILE A 25 -1.69 6.41 8.48
C ILE A 25 -1.23 7.07 7.20
N GLN A 26 -1.12 6.28 6.12
CA GLN A 26 -0.75 6.76 4.80
C GLN A 26 -1.90 6.54 3.82
N ASP A 27 -2.12 7.51 2.93
CA ASP A 27 -3.14 7.43 1.89
C ASP A 27 -2.63 6.63 0.68
N GLU A 28 -3.07 5.38 0.54
CA GLU A 28 -2.67 4.47 -0.55
C GLU A 28 -3.38 4.72 -1.90
N ARG A 29 -4.01 5.88 -2.10
CA ARG A 29 -4.66 6.16 -3.39
C ARG A 29 -3.67 5.98 -4.55
N LEU A 30 -4.12 5.26 -5.60
CA LEU A 30 -3.42 5.05 -6.89
C LEU A 30 -2.20 4.11 -6.91
N THR A 31 -1.77 3.52 -5.79
CA THR A 31 -0.56 2.66 -5.74
C THR A 31 -0.64 1.44 -6.67
N THR A 32 -1.79 0.76 -6.73
CA THR A 32 -2.00 -0.37 -7.65
C THR A 32 -1.95 0.07 -9.12
N SER A 33 -2.42 1.28 -9.43
CA SER A 33 -2.38 1.82 -10.79
C SER A 33 -0.95 2.18 -11.19
N GLN A 34 -0.19 2.79 -10.28
CA GLN A 34 1.23 3.12 -10.47
C GLN A 34 2.07 1.84 -10.66
N ALA A 35 1.91 0.84 -9.78
CA ALA A 35 2.60 -0.45 -9.91
C ALA A 35 2.29 -1.12 -11.25
N LYS A 36 1.04 -1.08 -11.70
CA LYS A 36 0.63 -1.65 -12.98
C LYS A 36 1.25 -0.91 -14.18
N ASN A 37 1.37 0.42 -14.11
CA ASN A 37 2.01 1.23 -15.15
C ASN A 37 3.52 0.95 -15.24
N ILE A 38 4.23 0.93 -14.10
CA ILE A 38 5.67 0.59 -14.05
C ILE A 38 5.92 -0.79 -14.66
N LEU A 39 5.08 -1.77 -14.31
CA LEU A 39 5.20 -3.12 -14.84
C LEU A 39 4.83 -3.25 -16.33
N LEU A 40 3.98 -2.38 -16.84
CA LEU A 40 3.68 -2.29 -18.27
C LEU A 40 4.88 -1.70 -19.03
N GLU A 41 5.48 -0.64 -18.50
CA GLU A 41 6.67 0.00 -19.07
C GLU A 41 7.88 -0.93 -19.07
N ALA A 42 7.99 -1.80 -18.05
CA ALA A 42 9.03 -2.84 -17.95
C ALA A 42 8.75 -4.10 -18.80
N ASP A 43 7.74 -4.06 -19.68
CA ASP A 43 7.32 -5.15 -20.59
C ASP A 43 7.08 -6.51 -19.91
N VAL A 44 6.55 -6.47 -18.67
CA VAL A 44 6.25 -7.70 -17.92
C VAL A 44 4.93 -8.30 -18.42
N SER A 45 4.96 -9.60 -18.75
CA SER A 45 3.78 -10.34 -19.17
C SER A 45 2.64 -10.24 -18.13
N ARG A 46 1.38 -10.34 -18.57
CA ARG A 46 0.21 -10.22 -17.66
C ARG A 46 0.27 -11.24 -16.51
N GLU A 47 0.79 -12.44 -16.79
CA GLU A 47 0.98 -13.48 -15.77
C GLU A 47 2.10 -13.11 -14.80
N GLY A 48 3.23 -12.62 -15.30
CA GLY A 48 4.34 -12.13 -14.47
C GLY A 48 3.89 -10.99 -13.55
N ARG A 49 3.09 -10.05 -14.07
CA ARG A 49 2.56 -8.91 -13.30
C ARG A 49 1.75 -9.33 -12.09
N LYS A 50 0.86 -10.32 -12.23
CA LYS A 50 0.08 -10.83 -11.08
C LYS A 50 0.98 -11.37 -9.96
N LYS A 51 2.17 -11.89 -10.27
CA LYS A 51 3.10 -12.45 -9.27
C LYS A 51 3.88 -11.38 -8.50
N VAL A 52 4.04 -10.19 -9.08
CA VAL A 52 4.94 -9.14 -8.53
C VAL A 52 4.23 -7.85 -8.14
N ILE A 53 2.96 -7.65 -8.54
CA ILE A 53 2.22 -6.40 -8.30
C ILE A 53 2.08 -6.08 -6.81
N ASP A 54 1.83 -7.07 -5.95
CA ASP A 54 1.65 -6.85 -4.51
C ASP A 54 2.95 -6.41 -3.84
N LYS A 55 4.08 -7.01 -4.23
CA LYS A 55 5.40 -6.61 -3.73
C LYS A 55 5.76 -5.19 -4.17
N MET A 56 5.42 -4.84 -5.42
CA MET A 56 5.68 -3.50 -5.94
C MET A 56 4.79 -2.45 -5.29
N ALA A 57 3.51 -2.76 -5.05
CA ALA A 57 2.63 -1.88 -4.29
C ALA A 57 3.19 -1.60 -2.90
N ALA A 58 3.64 -2.62 -2.16
CA ALA A 58 4.27 -2.45 -0.85
C ALA A 58 5.51 -1.55 -0.90
N ALA A 59 6.37 -1.73 -1.91
CA ALA A 59 7.53 -0.87 -2.11
C ALA A 59 7.14 0.59 -2.42
N LEU A 60 6.11 0.82 -3.25
CA LEU A 60 5.61 2.15 -3.56
C LEU A 60 4.97 2.85 -2.36
N ILE A 61 4.27 2.11 -1.52
CA ILE A 61 3.70 2.62 -0.25
C ILE A 61 4.84 3.15 0.61
N LEU A 62 5.87 2.32 0.85
CA LEU A 62 7.04 2.73 1.62
C LEU A 62 7.75 3.94 0.99
N GLN A 63 7.96 3.94 -0.32
CA GLN A 63 8.61 5.05 -1.01
C GLN A 63 7.81 6.36 -0.86
N SER A 64 6.49 6.31 -1.04
CA SER A 64 5.61 7.47 -0.88
C SER A 64 5.65 8.03 0.55
N TYR A 65 5.86 7.19 1.57
CA TYR A 65 6.04 7.65 2.95
C TYR A 65 7.40 8.35 3.13
N LEU A 66 8.46 7.78 2.56
CA LEU A 66 9.81 8.36 2.64
C LEU A 66 9.91 9.70 1.88
N ASP A 67 9.21 9.83 0.74
CA ASP A 67 9.22 11.06 -0.07
C ASP A 67 8.44 12.22 0.58
N GLN A 68 7.57 11.94 1.54
CA GLN A 68 6.80 12.94 2.29
C GLN A 68 7.54 13.50 3.52
N GLN A 69 8.70 12.93 3.86
CA GLN A 69 9.58 13.40 4.93
C GLN A 69 10.67 14.34 4.40
#